data_AF-A0A660ULG9-F1
#
_entry.id   AF-A0A660ULG9-F1
#
_cell.length_a   1.000
_cell.length_b   1.000
_cell.length_c   1.000
_cell.angle_alpha   90.00
_cell.angle_beta   90.00
_cell.angle_gamma   90.00
#
_symmetry.space_group_name_H-M   'P 1'
#
loop_
_entity.id
_entity.type
_entity.pdbx_description
1 polymer ?
#
loop_
_entity_poly.entity_id
_entity_poly.type
_entity_poly.pdbx_seq_one_letter_code
_entity_poly.pdbx_strand_id
1 'polypeptide(L)' 'MQSVKGKSSRKMMSEFKTLSRQFRGRHIWARGYFVASSGNVTDEVIMQYIELQGKEPEDGNFGVEGEL' A
#
# COMPACT_ATOMS: atom_id res chain seq x y z
N MET A 1 2.90 8.69 -1.90
CA MET A 1 1.83 7.69 -2.18
C MET A 1 0.46 7.95 -1.54
N GLN A 2 0.36 8.74 -0.46
CA GLN A 2 -0.91 8.98 0.26
C GLN A 2 -2.08 9.43 -0.65
N SER A 3 -1.86 10.44 -1.51
CA SER A 3 -2.89 10.97 -2.41
C SER A 3 -3.40 9.94 -3.43
N VAL A 4 -2.48 9.18 -4.06
CA VAL A 4 -2.82 8.15 -5.05
C VAL A 4 -3.68 7.05 -4.42
N LYS A 5 -3.23 6.48 -3.29
CA LYS A 5 -3.94 5.42 -2.56
C LYS A 5 -5.30 5.92 -2.02
N GLY A 6 -5.34 7.14 -1.50
CA GLY A 6 -6.57 7.74 -0.95
C GLY A 6 -7.63 8.03 -2.03
N LYS A 7 -7.23 8.68 -3.13
CA LYS A 7 -8.14 9.01 -4.24
C LYS A 7 -8.65 7.77 -4.95
N SER A 8 -7.77 6.79 -5.21
CA SER A 8 -8.16 5.52 -5.85
C SER A 8 -9.10 4.72 -4.95
N SER A 9 -8.84 4.62 -3.64
CA SER A 9 -9.76 4.00 -2.67
C SER A 9 -11.14 4.66 -2.70
N ARG A 10 -11.19 6.01 -2.66
CA ARG A 10 -12.46 6.75 -2.73
C ARG A 10 -13.24 6.47 -4.01
N LYS A 11 -12.57 6.51 -5.17
CA LYS A 11 -13.21 6.26 -6.47
C LYS A 11 -13.75 4.83 -6.56
N MET A 12 -12.93 3.85 -6.17
CA MET A 12 -13.29 2.43 -6.17
C MET A 12 -14.51 2.14 -5.27
N MET A 13 -14.55 2.71 -4.06
CA MET A 13 -15.72 2.57 -3.19
C MET A 13 -16.99 3.20 -3.77
N SER A 14 -16.85 4.33 -4.47
CA SER A 14 -17.97 5.04 -5.09
C SER A 14 -18.54 4.29 -6.29
N GLU A 15 -17.69 3.64 -7.08
CA GLU A 15 -18.08 2.93 -8.31
C GLU A 15 -18.56 1.50 -8.00
N PHE A 16 -17.98 0.85 -6.98
CA PHE A 16 -18.25 -0.55 -6.66
C PHE A 16 -18.82 -0.71 -5.25
N LYS A 17 -20.15 -0.65 -5.12
CA LYS A 17 -20.85 -0.78 -3.83
C LYS A 17 -20.57 -2.11 -3.12
N THR A 18 -20.23 -3.17 -3.85
CA THR A 18 -19.80 -4.46 -3.29
C THR A 18 -18.52 -4.34 -2.47
N LEU A 19 -17.54 -3.56 -2.96
CA LEU A 19 -16.28 -3.31 -2.25
C LEU A 19 -16.51 -2.50 -0.97
N SER A 20 -17.45 -1.55 -0.99
CA SER A 20 -17.84 -0.81 0.23
C SER A 20 -18.38 -1.71 1.34
N ARG A 21 -19.07 -2.80 0.98
CA ARG A 21 -19.57 -3.78 1.96
C ARG A 21 -18.47 -4.71 2.49
N GLN A 22 -17.50 -5.07 1.63
CA GLN A 22 -16.41 -5.98 1.97
C GLN A 22 -15.36 -5.30 2.85
N PHE A 23 -14.95 -4.06 2.52
CA PHE A 23 -13.91 -3.33 3.23
C PHE A 23 -14.52 -2.29 4.18
N ARG A 24 -15.14 -2.77 5.27
CA ARG A 24 -15.62 -1.92 6.36
C ARG A 24 -14.42 -1.17 6.97
N GLY A 25 -14.48 0.16 7.03
CA GLY A 25 -13.35 1.01 7.43
C GLY A 25 -12.53 1.60 6.26
N ARG A 26 -12.88 1.28 5.01
CA ARG A 26 -12.29 1.90 3.79
C ARG A 26 -10.80 1.60 3.55
N HIS A 27 -10.28 0.52 4.16
CA HIS A 27 -8.90 0.07 4.00
C HIS A 27 -8.74 -0.82 2.75
N ILE A 28 -8.74 -0.21 1.57
CA ILE A 28 -8.49 -0.93 0.30
C ILE A 28 -7.00 -1.26 0.11
N TRP A 29 -6.12 -0.37 0.57
CA TRP A 29 -4.68 -0.52 0.40
C TRP A 29 -4.02 -0.83 1.73
N ALA A 30 -2.95 -1.63 1.69
CA ALA A 30 -2.04 -1.80 2.82
C ALA A 30 -1.46 -0.45 3.26
N ARG A 31 -0.88 -0.38 4.46
CA ARG A 31 -0.28 0.84 5.00
C ARG A 31 0.91 1.31 4.16
N GLY A 32 1.85 0.42 3.90
CA GLY A 32 3.09 0.72 3.18
C GLY A 32 2.96 0.87 1.67
N TYR A 33 4.04 1.31 1.05
CA TYR A 33 4.23 1.27 -0.40
C TYR A 33 5.71 1.00 -0.73
N PHE A 34 5.94 0.39 -1.90
CA PHE A 34 7.26 0.23 -2.49
C PHE A 34 7.38 1.10 -3.73
N VAL A 35 8.55 1.69 -3.94
CA VAL A 35 8.87 2.46 -5.14
C VAL A 35 10.33 2.24 -5.50
N ALA A 36 10.59 2.04 -6.80
CA ALA A 36 11.94 1.94 -7.36
C ALA A 36 11.98 2.63 -8.72
N SER A 37 13.16 3.11 -9.13
CA SER A 37 13.36 3.63 -10.48
C SER A 37 13.30 2.51 -11.52
N SER A 38 12.89 2.85 -12.74
CA SER A 38 12.89 1.91 -13.86
C SER A 38 14.31 1.38 -14.11
N GLY A 39 14.49 0.05 -14.10
CA GLY A 39 15.78 -0.62 -14.31
C GLY A 39 16.46 -1.13 -13.03
N ASN A 40 16.01 -0.73 -11.83
CA ASN A 40 16.61 -1.14 -10.55
C ASN A 40 15.69 -2.06 -9.72
N VAL A 41 14.70 -2.69 -10.34
CA VAL A 41 13.73 -3.56 -9.65
C VAL A 41 13.78 -4.96 -10.27
N THR A 42 13.89 -5.97 -9.41
CA THR A 42 13.76 -7.38 -9.79
C THR A 42 12.50 -7.97 -9.17
N ASP A 43 12.02 -9.10 -9.71
CA ASP A 43 10.84 -9.79 -9.18
C ASP A 43 11.06 -10.23 -7.72
N GLU A 44 12.29 -10.62 -7.37
CA GLU A 44 12.67 -11.02 -6.00
C GLU A 44 12.47 -9.89 -4.99
N VAL A 45 12.82 -8.66 -5.37
CA VAL A 45 12.64 -7.48 -4.50
C VAL A 45 11.15 -7.19 -4.30
N ILE A 46 10.33 -7.32 -5.35
CA ILE A 46 8.88 -7.14 -5.25
C ILE A 46 8.27 -8.23 -4.36
N MET A 47 8.66 -9.49 -4.55
CA MET A 47 8.21 -10.62 -3.73
C MET A 47 8.56 -10.41 -2.27
N GLN A 48 9.81 -10.04 -1.97
CA GLN A 48 10.27 -9.77 -0.62
C GLN A 48 9.47 -8.64 0.03
N TYR A 49 9.21 -7.54 -0.68
CA TYR A 49 8.38 -6.45 -0.16
C TYR A 49 6.96 -6.91 0.19
N ILE A 50 6.34 -7.75 -0.64
CA ILE A 50 5.00 -8.32 -0.40
C ILE A 50 5.03 -9.25 0.81
N GLU A 51 6.01 -10.14 0.92
CA GLU A 51 6.16 -11.09 2.05
C GLU A 51 6.38 -10.40 3.40
N LEU A 52 6.97 -9.20 3.39
CA LEU A 52 7.20 -8.39 4.58
C LEU A 52 6.00 -7.52 4.97
N GLN A 53 4.97 -7.37 4.10
CA GLN A 53 3.77 -6.60 4.43
C GLN A 53 3.10 -7.14 5.70
N GLY A 54 2.82 -6.24 6.65
CA GLY A 54 2.13 -6.59 7.90
C GLY A 54 3.04 -7.15 9.00
N LYS A 55 4.36 -7.23 8.77
CA LYS A 55 5.37 -7.61 9.79
C LYS A 55 6.11 -6.39 10.37
N GLU A 56 5.55 -5.19 10.22
CA GLU A 56 6.14 -3.93 10.71
C GLU A 56 6.16 -3.89 12.25
N PRO A 57 7.14 -3.20 12.89
CA PRO A 57 7.19 -3.00 14.34
C PRO A 57 5.92 -2.35 14.90
N GLU A 58 5.59 -2.64 16.16
CA GLU A 58 4.38 -2.13 16.83
C GLU A 58 4.36 -0.62 17.06
N ASP A 59 5.48 0.09 16.84
CA ASP A 59 5.55 1.55 16.98
C ASP A 59 4.61 2.29 16.01
N GLY A 60 4.02 1.55 15.06
CA GLY A 60 2.84 1.96 14.33
C GLY A 60 3.11 3.20 13.50
N ASN A 61 4.37 3.45 13.15
CA ASN A 61 4.77 4.48 12.20
C ASN A 61 5.35 3.82 10.95
N PHE A 62 4.84 4.21 9.78
CA PHE A 62 5.39 3.68 8.53
C PHE A 62 6.62 4.50 8.19
N GLY A 63 7.81 3.92 8.37
CA GLY A 63 9.07 4.51 7.94
C GLY A 63 9.25 4.37 6.43
N VAL A 64 9.67 5.46 5.77
CA VAL A 64 10.09 5.40 4.37
C VAL A 64 11.60 5.16 4.38
N GLU A 65 12.04 3.94 4.07
CA GLU A 65 13.46 3.67 3.85
C GLU A 65 13.91 4.35 2.55
N GLY A 66 14.98 5.17 2.64
CA GLY A 66 15.58 5.83 1.47
C GLY A 66 15.41 7.35 1.36
N GLU A 67 14.80 8.01 2.35
CA GLU A 67 14.93 9.48 2.53
C GLU A 67 15.95 9.77 3.65
N LEU A 68 17.18 10.08 3.25
CA LEU A 68 18.21 10.80 4.01
C LEU A 68 18.53 12.10 3.28
#